data_AF-A0A847HUZ6-F1
#
_entry.id   AF-A0A847HUZ6-F1
#
_cell.length_a   1.000
_cell.length_b   1.000
_cell.length_c   1.000
_cell.angle_alpha   90.00
_cell.angle_beta   90.00
_cell.angle_gamma   90.00
#
_symmetry.space_group_name_H-M   'P 1'
#
loop_
_entity.id
_entity.type
_entity.pdbx_description
1 polymer ?
#
loop_
_entity_poly.entity_id
_entity_poly.type
_entity_poly.pdbx_seq_one_letter_code
_entity_poly.pdbx_strand_id
1 'polypeptide(L)'
;MPRDALFDQAVNRSAVYLERLGPLPEGAGPAEVAARIELWYLKTRFAYRVPLEEVVAALLARPADQPPGALEWAGGREGGWRAR
;
A
#
# COMPACT_ATOMS: atom_id res chain seq x y z
N MET A 1 8.84 17.06 0.40
CA MET A 1 7.76 16.31 1.07
C MET A 1 8.37 15.65 2.30
N PRO A 2 7.76 15.80 3.49
CA PRO A 2 8.20 15.10 4.70
C PRO A 2 8.26 13.59 4.46
N ARG A 3 9.17 12.87 5.15
CA ARG A 3 9.36 11.42 4.97
C ARG A 3 8.08 10.63 5.20
N ASP A 4 7.30 11.00 6.22
CA ASP A 4 6.05 10.34 6.57
C ASP A 4 4.99 10.54 5.50
N ALA A 5 4.84 11.76 5.02
CA ALA A 5 3.88 12.05 3.95
C ALA A 5 4.26 11.31 2.63
N LEU A 6 5.56 11.07 2.37
CA LEU A 6 5.98 10.25 1.23
C LEU A 6 5.59 8.78 1.41
N PHE A 7 5.73 8.25 2.64
CA PHE A 7 5.30 6.89 2.98
C PHE A 7 3.79 6.74 2.82
N ASP A 8 3.00 7.65 3.39
CA ASP A 8 1.54 7.68 3.28
C ASP A 8 1.12 7.67 1.80
N GLN A 9 1.78 8.47 0.97
CA GLN A 9 1.49 8.48 -0.46
C GLN A 9 1.87 7.18 -1.16
N ALA A 10 2.99 6.55 -0.79
CA ALA A 10 3.40 5.27 -1.36
C ALA A 10 2.35 4.17 -1.05
N VAL A 11 1.89 4.08 0.20
CA VAL A 11 0.85 3.13 0.61
C VAL A 11 -0.46 3.40 -0.14
N ASN A 12 -0.95 4.63 -0.10
CA ASN A 12 -2.24 4.98 -0.71
C ASN A 12 -2.27 4.78 -2.23
N ARG A 13 -1.17 5.11 -2.94
CA ARG A 13 -1.08 4.87 -4.39
C ARG A 13 -0.98 3.39 -4.73
N SER A 14 -0.28 2.61 -3.90
CA SER A 14 -0.17 1.16 -4.06
C SER A 14 -1.52 0.47 -3.83
N ALA A 15 -2.29 0.93 -2.84
CA ALA A 15 -3.63 0.42 -2.57
C ALA A 15 -4.58 0.64 -3.76
N VAL A 16 -4.62 1.86 -4.31
CA VAL A 16 -5.41 2.17 -5.51
C VAL A 16 -4.96 1.33 -6.71
N TYR A 17 -3.66 1.10 -6.86
CA TYR A 17 -3.14 0.25 -7.93
C TYR A 17 -3.58 -1.21 -7.76
N LEU A 18 -3.45 -1.76 -6.54
CA LEU A 18 -3.85 -3.12 -6.20
C LEU A 18 -5.36 -3.34 -6.43
N GLU A 19 -6.21 -2.36 -6.06
CA GLU A 19 -7.65 -2.40 -6.33
C GLU A 19 -7.96 -2.52 -7.84
N ARG A 20 -7.21 -1.82 -8.69
CA ARG A 20 -7.36 -1.89 -10.15
C ARG A 20 -6.94 -3.22 -10.75
N LEU A 21 -6.02 -3.94 -10.09
CA LEU A 21 -5.62 -5.30 -10.50
C LEU A 21 -6.65 -6.36 -10.07
N GLY A 22 -7.63 -6.00 -9.26
CA GLY A 22 -8.67 -6.90 -8.78
C GLY A 22 -8.32 -7.61 -7.46
N PRO A 23 -9.20 -8.51 -7.00
CA PRO A 23 -9.05 -9.16 -5.70
C PRO A 23 -7.75 -9.96 -5.61
N LEU A 24 -7.19 -10.02 -4.39
CA LEU A 24 -6.13 -10.98 -4.07
C LEU A 24 -6.74 -12.37 -3.90
N PRO A 25 -5.98 -13.45 -4.15
CA PRO A 25 -6.33 -14.77 -3.67
C PRO A 25 -6.59 -14.76 -2.15
N GLU A 26 -7.52 -15.60 -1.71
CA GLU A 26 -7.76 -15.80 -0.28
C GLU A 26 -6.46 -16.28 0.40
N GLY A 27 -6.10 -15.66 1.53
CA GLY A 27 -4.86 -15.98 2.24
C GLY A 27 -3.57 -15.47 1.58
N ALA A 28 -3.65 -14.55 0.61
CA ALA A 28 -2.46 -13.94 0.01
C ALA A 28 -1.54 -13.32 1.08
N GLY A 29 -0.28 -13.73 1.07
CA GLY A 29 0.73 -13.26 2.00
C GLY A 29 1.55 -12.08 1.45
N PRO A 30 2.59 -11.67 2.18
CA PRO A 30 3.46 -10.57 1.77
C PRO A 30 4.10 -10.77 0.40
N ALA A 31 4.54 -11.99 0.07
CA ALA A 31 5.21 -12.28 -1.19
C ALA A 31 4.28 -12.12 -2.39
N GLU A 32 3.04 -12.60 -2.28
CA GLU A 32 2.03 -12.48 -3.35
C GLU A 32 1.63 -11.02 -3.58
N VAL A 33 1.46 -10.24 -2.50
CA VAL A 33 1.16 -8.81 -2.60
C VAL A 33 2.33 -8.07 -3.24
N ALA A 34 3.57 -8.33 -2.79
CA ALA A 34 4.77 -7.71 -3.34
C ALA A 34 4.90 -7.97 -4.84
N ALA A 35 4.86 -9.25 -5.26
CA ALA A 35 4.99 -9.63 -6.67
C ALA A 35 3.94 -8.95 -7.56
N ARG A 36 2.74 -8.70 -7.02
CA ARG A 36 1.65 -8.09 -7.79
C ARG A 36 1.83 -6.60 -8.04
N ILE A 37 2.52 -5.88 -7.17
CA ILE A 37 2.74 -4.43 -7.30
C ILE A 37 4.16 -4.05 -7.70
N GLU A 38 5.13 -4.97 -7.58
CA GLU A 38 6.57 -4.72 -7.72
C GLU A 38 6.92 -4.00 -9.04
N LEU A 39 6.48 -4.53 -10.19
CA LEU A 39 6.81 -3.95 -11.49
C LEU A 39 6.30 -2.52 -11.67
N TRP A 40 5.15 -2.20 -11.09
CA TRP A 40 4.63 -0.83 -11.08
C TRP A 40 5.39 0.02 -10.07
N TYR A 41 5.67 -0.52 -8.88
CA TYR A 41 6.34 0.17 -7.78
C TYR A 41 7.75 0.63 -8.18
N LEU A 42 8.52 -0.25 -8.84
CA LEU A 42 9.86 0.03 -9.37
C LEU A 42 9.89 1.17 -10.40
N LYS A 43 8.77 1.43 -11.09
CA LYS A 43 8.64 2.54 -12.05
C LYS A 43 8.24 3.85 -11.38
N THR A 44 7.95 3.85 -10.08
CA THR A 44 7.54 5.04 -9.35
C THR A 44 8.72 5.72 -8.66
N ARG A 45 8.53 6.96 -8.24
CA ARG A 45 9.50 7.69 -7.41
C ARG A 45 9.70 7.09 -6.01
N PHE A 46 8.83 6.16 -5.57
CA PHE A 46 8.86 5.59 -4.23
C PHE A 46 9.97 4.53 -4.08
N ALA A 47 10.28 3.79 -5.15
CA ALA A 47 11.24 2.68 -5.13
C ALA A 47 12.63 3.07 -4.57
N TYR A 48 13.05 4.33 -4.76
CA TYR A 48 14.34 4.81 -4.28
C TYR A 48 14.32 5.36 -2.84
N ARG A 49 13.15 5.43 -2.20
CA ARG A 49 12.96 6.19 -0.95
C ARG A 49 12.14 5.45 0.10
N VAL A 50 11.34 4.48 -0.31
CA VAL A 50 10.43 3.73 0.54
C VAL A 50 10.58 2.25 0.17
N PRO A 51 11.10 1.41 1.08
CA PRO A 51 11.18 -0.04 0.88
C PRO A 51 9.81 -0.63 0.55
N LEU A 52 9.76 -1.53 -0.44
CA LEU A 52 8.51 -2.14 -0.89
C LEU A 52 7.88 -2.98 0.22
N GLU A 53 8.71 -3.63 1.03
CA GLU A 53 8.31 -4.52 2.12
C GLU A 53 7.51 -3.77 3.19
N GLU A 54 7.90 -2.53 3.51
CA GLU A 54 7.18 -1.67 4.44
C GLU A 54 5.79 -1.28 3.89
N VAL A 55 5.71 -1.02 2.58
CA VAL A 55 4.43 -0.71 1.92
C VAL A 55 3.52 -1.94 1.89
N VAL A 56 4.07 -3.11 1.60
CA VAL A 56 3.33 -4.38 1.61
C VAL A 56 2.77 -4.68 2.99
N ALA A 57 3.56 -4.48 4.05
CA ALA A 57 3.09 -4.65 5.42
C ALA A 57 1.91 -3.72 5.73
N ALA A 58 1.99 -2.45 5.34
CA ALA A 58 0.88 -1.49 5.51
C ALA A 58 -0.37 -1.88 4.69
N LEU A 59 -0.20 -2.39 3.46
CA LEU A 59 -1.32 -2.86 2.63
C LEU A 59 -2.04 -4.06 3.25
N LEU A 60 -1.29 -5.01 3.82
CA LEU A 60 -1.86 -6.19 4.49
C LEU A 60 -2.57 -5.84 5.81
N ALA A 61 -2.23 -4.73 6.45
CA ALA A 61 -2.93 -4.23 7.62
C ALA A 61 -4.27 -3.54 7.30
N ARG A 62 -4.68 -3.48 6.02
CA ARG A 62 -5.93 -2.82 5.62
C ARG A 62 -7.15 -3.65 6.04
N PRO A 63 -8.13 -3.05 6.76
CA PRO A 63 -9.41 -3.70 7.01
C PRO A 63 -10.10 -4.15 5.72
N ALA A 64 -10.52 -5.42 5.67
CA ALA A 64 -11.12 -6.04 4.49
C ALA A 64 -12.64 -5.76 4.35
N ASP A 65 -13.27 -5.28 5.42
CA ASP A 65 -14.70 -4.99 5.52
C ASP A 65 -15.10 -3.62 4.95
N GLN A 66 -14.12 -2.81 4.53
CA GLN A 66 -14.34 -1.47 4.02
C GLN A 66 -14.31 -1.42 2.49
N PRO A 67 -15.20 -0.63 1.84
CA PRO A 67 -15.24 -0.56 0.40
C PRO A 67 -13.96 0.08 -0.18
N PRO A 68 -13.61 -0.22 -1.44
CA PRO A 68 -12.49 0.40 -2.13
C PRO A 68 -12.54 1.94 -2.04
N GLY A 69 -11.41 2.55 -1.71
CA GLY A 69 -11.29 4.01 -1.59
C GLY A 69 -11.90 4.66 -0.33
N ALA A 70 -12.54 3.90 0.57
CA ALA A 70 -13.09 4.43 1.82
C ALA A 70 -12.05 4.70 2.91
N LEU A 71 -10.86 4.10 2.77
CA LEU A 71 -9.77 4.23 3.71
C LEU A 71 -8.58 4.93 3.07
N GLU A 72 -7.84 5.66 3.89
CA GLU A 72 -6.50 6.15 3.58
C GLU A 72 -5.52 5.79 4.70
N TRP A 73 -4.27 5.53 4.35
CA TRP A 73 -3.18 5.42 5.29
C TRP A 73 -2.67 6.81 5.67
N ALA A 74 -2.44 7.05 6.96
CA ALA A 74 -1.87 8.29 7.46
C ALA A 74 -0.99 8.06 8.69
N GLY A 75 0.07 8.86 8.85
CA GLY A 75 0.93 8.85 10.03
C GLY A 75 2.32 8.25 9.81
N GLY A 76 2.75 8.09 8.55
CA GLY A 76 4.07 7.54 8.22
C GLY A 76 4.16 6.05 8.49
N ARG A 77 5.35 5.56 8.81
CA ARG A 77 5.63 4.13 9.02
C ARG A 77 4.86 3.52 10.19
N GLU A 78 4.60 4.32 11.21
CA GLU A 78 3.85 3.94 12.41
C GLU A 78 2.36 4.32 12.29
N GLY A 79 1.94 4.74 11.09
CA GLY A 79 0.58 5.14 10.80
C GLY A 79 -0.41 3.98 10.79
N GLY A 80 -1.62 4.30 10.34
CA GLY A 80 -2.68 3.31 10.20
C GLY A 80 -3.71 3.72 9.16
N TRP A 81 -4.56 2.75 8.82
CA TRP A 81 -5.74 3.01 8.00
C TRP A 81 -6.81 3.75 8.79
N ARG A 82 -7.34 4.82 8.20
CA ARG A 82 -8.45 5.60 8.74
C ARG A 82 -9.49 5.87 7.66
N ALA A 83 -10.71 6.17 8.08
CA ALA A 83 -11.73 6.65 7.17
C ALA A 83 -11.26 7.92 6.45
N ARG A 84 -11.51 7.97 5.14
CA ARG A 84 -11.16 9.09 4.28
C ARG A 84 -12.20 10.21 4.32
#